data_AF-A0A3M0LXE2-F1
#
_entry.id   AF-A0A3M0LXE2-F1
#
_cell.length_a   1.000
_cell.length_b   1.000
_cell.length_c   1.000
_cell.angle_alpha   90.00
_cell.angle_beta   90.00
_cell.angle_gamma   90.00
#
_symmetry.space_group_name_H-M   'P 1'
#
loop_
_entity.id
_entity.type
_entity.pdbx_description
1 polymer ?
#
loop_
_entity_poly.entity_id
_entity_poly.type
_entity_poly.pdbx_seq_one_letter_code
_entity_poly.pdbx_strand_id
1 'polypeptide(L)'
;MMSVPFQIVGPVAGAEADQSDSDPALALWREWQAAHHQTDALCRQQQRLEAMLMRMIDFPSVEIDLDDDGTTVSLSREEDIEDLLGNDPILGDLCAKAKSELMARQTRWAEADALIGFSAARQEELAAADHAQQLVDALTTTPATTLAGVAAKFDMILREGQSSEDCDEFPWRELRLTLSDLVQIGQSLQPDSFMSDPD
;
A
#
# COMPACT_ATOMS: atom_id res chain seq x y z
N MET A 1 -5.87 -4.39 15.58
CA MET A 1 -5.13 -5.24 16.52
C MET A 1 -5.18 -6.67 16.01
N MET A 2 -4.36 -7.01 15.01
CA MET A 2 -4.24 -8.38 14.51
C MET A 2 -2.89 -8.93 14.96
N SER A 3 -2.95 -9.96 15.80
CA SER A 3 -1.79 -10.66 16.35
C SER A 3 -1.35 -11.71 15.34
N VAL A 4 -0.15 -11.54 14.75
CA VAL A 4 0.44 -12.53 13.84
C VAL A 4 1.37 -13.43 14.66
N PRO A 5 1.15 -14.76 14.70
CA PRO A 5 2.02 -15.66 15.44
C PRO A 5 3.30 -15.93 14.66
N PHE A 6 4.45 -15.49 15.19
CA PHE A 6 5.77 -15.92 14.75
C PHE A 6 6.00 -17.39 15.15
N GLN A 7 5.71 -18.33 14.26
CA GLN A 7 6.17 -19.71 14.41
C GLN A 7 7.55 -19.86 13.74
N ILE A 8 8.59 -19.89 14.57
CA ILE A 8 9.95 -20.23 14.18
C ILE A 8 10.07 -21.75 14.15
N VAL A 9 10.11 -22.36 12.96
CA VAL A 9 10.76 -23.66 12.73
C VAL A 9 11.38 -23.65 11.35
N GLY A 10 12.70 -23.51 11.26
CA GLY A 10 13.46 -23.73 10.02
C GLY A 10 14.02 -25.16 9.98
N PRO A 11 14.02 -25.85 8.83
CA PRO A 11 14.87 -27.02 8.63
C PRO A 11 16.27 -26.57 8.24
N VAL A 12 17.29 -27.12 8.92
CA VAL A 12 18.68 -27.09 8.48
C VAL A 12 18.82 -28.12 7.36
N ALA A 13 19.06 -27.66 6.12
CA ALA A 13 19.34 -28.54 5.00
C ALA A 13 20.54 -28.04 4.19
N GLY A 14 21.63 -28.84 4.30
CA GLY A 14 22.55 -29.24 3.25
C GLY A 14 22.98 -28.23 2.19
N ALA A 15 24.26 -27.88 2.25
CA ALA A 15 25.01 -27.20 1.20
C ALA A 15 24.94 -27.94 -0.15
N GLU A 16 24.49 -27.24 -1.18
CA GLU A 16 25.01 -27.39 -2.54
C GLU A 16 25.56 -26.03 -2.96
N ALA A 17 26.89 -25.96 -3.00
CA ALA A 17 27.63 -24.83 -3.51
C ALA A 17 27.55 -24.84 -5.04
N ASP A 18 26.92 -23.81 -5.61
CA ASP A 18 27.41 -22.99 -6.73
C ASP A 18 26.24 -22.19 -7.31
N GLN A 19 26.00 -20.97 -6.81
CA GLN A 19 25.25 -19.88 -7.48
C GLN A 19 25.20 -18.63 -6.58
N SER A 20 26.03 -17.64 -6.91
CA SER A 20 26.14 -16.28 -6.35
C SER A 20 26.58 -16.17 -4.88
N ASP A 21 27.76 -15.58 -4.68
CA ASP A 21 28.37 -15.14 -3.41
C ASP A 21 27.57 -14.02 -2.70
N SER A 22 26.27 -13.89 -3.00
CA SER A 22 25.39 -12.81 -2.54
C SER A 22 24.26 -13.41 -1.73
N ASP A 23 24.04 -12.86 -0.54
CA ASP A 23 22.94 -13.25 0.34
C ASP A 23 21.58 -13.14 -0.39
N PRO A 24 20.78 -14.22 -0.47
CA PRO A 24 19.51 -14.21 -1.17
C PRO A 24 18.48 -13.27 -0.53
N ALA A 25 18.51 -13.07 0.79
CA ALA A 25 17.67 -12.10 1.46
C ALA A 25 18.07 -10.67 1.09
N LEU A 26 19.37 -10.39 0.97
CA LEU A 26 19.85 -9.08 0.54
C LEU A 26 19.46 -8.76 -0.91
N ALA A 27 19.48 -9.76 -1.80
CA ALA A 27 19.03 -9.59 -3.19
C ALA A 27 17.54 -9.23 -3.26
N LEU A 28 16.68 -10.00 -2.58
CA LEU A 28 15.24 -9.73 -2.51
C LEU A 28 14.93 -8.37 -1.87
N TRP A 29 15.70 -7.95 -0.87
CA TRP A 29 15.55 -6.63 -0.28
C TRP A 29 15.85 -5.49 -1.26
N ARG A 30 16.86 -5.61 -2.12
CA ARG A 30 17.15 -4.60 -3.15
C ARG A 30 16.02 -4.48 -4.16
N GLU A 31 15.47 -5.62 -4.58
CA GLU A 31 14.28 -5.65 -5.46
C GLU A 31 13.09 -5.00 -4.76
N TRP A 32 12.85 -5.35 -3.50
CA TRP A 32 11.78 -4.76 -2.69
C TRP A 32 11.96 -3.25 -2.53
N GLN A 33 13.17 -2.77 -2.25
CA GLN A 33 13.44 -1.34 -2.08
C GLN A 33 13.12 -0.56 -3.36
N ALA A 34 13.50 -1.09 -4.53
CA ALA A 34 13.15 -0.48 -5.81
C ALA A 34 11.63 -0.48 -6.04
N ALA A 35 10.96 -1.59 -5.77
CA ALA A 35 9.51 -1.69 -5.89
C ALA A 35 8.78 -0.74 -4.92
N HIS A 36 9.24 -0.63 -3.68
CA HIS A 36 8.69 0.26 -2.65
C HIS A 36 8.79 1.74 -3.07
N HIS A 37 9.97 2.17 -3.54
CA HIS A 37 10.13 3.53 -4.07
C HIS A 37 9.26 3.82 -5.30
N GLN A 38 9.07 2.82 -6.16
CA GLN A 38 8.14 2.93 -7.29
C GLN A 38 6.69 3.09 -6.81
N THR A 39 6.25 2.28 -5.84
CA THR A 39 4.93 2.39 -5.21
C THR A 39 4.72 3.78 -4.61
N ASP A 40 5.69 4.32 -3.87
CA ASP A 40 5.61 5.68 -3.32
C ASP A 40 5.44 6.75 -4.39
N ALA A 41 6.19 6.63 -5.50
CA ALA A 41 6.12 7.57 -6.60
C ALA A 41 4.74 7.52 -7.28
N LEU A 42 4.22 6.32 -7.53
CA LEU A 42 2.90 6.09 -8.12
C LEU A 42 1.78 6.53 -7.18
N CYS A 43 1.90 6.30 -5.88
CA CYS A 43 0.96 6.78 -4.87
C CYS A 43 0.87 8.32 -4.89
N ARG A 44 2.01 9.02 -4.91
CA ARG A 44 2.04 10.48 -5.05
C ARG A 44 1.42 10.96 -6.37
N GLN A 45 1.62 10.23 -7.46
CA GLN A 45 1.00 10.56 -8.75
C GLN A 45 -0.53 10.36 -8.71
N GLN A 46 -0.99 9.23 -8.18
CA GLN A 46 -2.40 8.92 -8.00
C GLN A 46 -3.09 9.98 -7.13
N GLN A 47 -2.49 10.38 -6.00
CA GLN A 47 -3.05 11.40 -5.10
C GLN A 47 -3.18 12.76 -5.78
N ARG A 48 -2.22 13.13 -6.65
CA ARG A 48 -2.31 14.36 -7.44
C ARG A 48 -3.46 14.31 -8.44
N LEU A 49 -3.64 13.18 -9.13
CA LEU A 49 -4.74 12.99 -10.06
C LEU A 49 -6.09 12.95 -9.34
N GLU A 50 -6.15 12.33 -8.15
CA GLU A 50 -7.33 12.34 -7.29
C GLU A 50 -7.73 13.77 -6.91
N ALA A 51 -6.77 14.56 -6.43
CA ALA A 51 -7.00 15.96 -6.07
C ALA A 51 -7.45 16.80 -7.28
N MET A 52 -6.92 16.52 -8.48
CA MET A 52 -7.40 17.15 -9.71
C MET A 52 -8.84 16.76 -10.02
N LEU A 53 -9.18 15.47 -9.92
CA LEU A 53 -10.52 14.96 -10.21
C LEU A 53 -11.57 15.54 -9.26
N MET A 54 -11.28 15.54 -7.96
CA MET A 54 -12.12 16.14 -6.93
C MET A 54 -12.34 17.64 -7.17
N ARG A 55 -11.29 18.38 -7.57
CA ARG A 55 -11.41 19.81 -7.89
C ARG A 55 -12.27 20.07 -9.13
N MET A 56 -12.32 19.15 -10.10
CA MET A 56 -13.05 19.35 -11.34
C MET A 56 -14.56 19.09 -11.22
N ILE A 57 -14.95 18.03 -10.54
CA ILE A 57 -16.32 17.50 -10.64
C ILE A 57 -16.92 16.97 -9.34
N ASP A 58 -16.18 17.02 -8.23
CA ASP A 58 -16.56 16.47 -6.93
C ASP A 58 -16.89 14.97 -6.98
N PHE A 59 -17.15 14.35 -5.82
CA PHE A 59 -17.38 12.91 -5.72
C PHE A 59 -18.69 12.50 -6.43
N PRO A 60 -18.73 11.33 -7.12
CA PRO A 60 -19.94 10.87 -7.79
C PRO A 60 -20.91 10.23 -6.78
N SER A 61 -21.51 11.06 -5.92
CA SER A 61 -22.54 10.66 -4.96
C SER A 61 -23.84 11.44 -5.13
N VAL A 62 -24.93 10.91 -4.59
CA VAL A 62 -26.23 11.58 -4.48
C VAL A 62 -26.56 11.82 -3.02
N GLU A 63 -27.09 13.01 -2.75
CA GLU A 63 -27.57 13.41 -1.45
C GLU A 63 -29.09 13.16 -1.36
N ILE A 64 -29.51 12.40 -0.36
CA ILE A 64 -30.91 12.00 -0.15
C ILE A 64 -31.33 12.43 1.25
N ASP A 65 -32.41 13.20 1.33
CA ASP A 65 -33.01 13.65 2.59
C ASP A 65 -33.86 12.51 3.18
N LEU A 66 -33.55 12.12 4.41
CA LEU A 66 -34.23 11.00 5.11
C LEU A 66 -35.45 11.45 5.90
N ASP A 67 -35.47 12.69 6.37
CA ASP A 67 -36.49 13.23 7.26
C ASP A 67 -36.72 14.73 7.03
N ASP A 68 -37.81 15.24 7.61
CA ASP A 68 -38.16 16.68 7.58
C ASP A 68 -37.27 17.52 8.53
N ASP A 69 -36.35 16.87 9.27
CA ASP A 69 -35.37 17.54 10.16
C ASP A 69 -34.09 17.96 9.40
N GLY A 70 -33.99 17.57 8.11
CA GLY A 70 -32.89 17.94 7.23
C GLY A 70 -31.68 17.00 7.31
N THR A 71 -31.86 15.77 7.77
CA THR A 71 -30.80 14.76 7.77
C THR A 71 -30.60 14.23 6.34
N THR A 72 -29.49 14.61 5.71
CA THR A 72 -29.10 14.16 4.37
C THR A 72 -28.06 13.04 4.43
N VAL A 73 -28.22 12.00 3.62
CA VAL A 73 -27.23 10.93 3.44
C VAL A 73 -26.64 10.97 2.04
N SER A 74 -25.31 10.90 1.97
CA SER A 74 -24.56 10.82 0.70
C SER A 74 -24.33 9.37 0.31
N LEU A 75 -24.88 8.94 -0.82
CA LEU A 75 -24.79 7.58 -1.34
C LEU A 75 -24.04 7.55 -2.67
N SER A 76 -23.15 6.58 -2.83
CA SER A 76 -22.26 6.48 -4.00
C SER A 76 -22.44 5.21 -4.82
N ARG A 77 -23.30 4.30 -4.36
CA ARG A 77 -23.64 3.05 -5.03
C ARG A 77 -25.13 2.91 -5.21
N GLU A 78 -25.53 2.25 -6.28
CA GLU A 78 -26.93 2.00 -6.59
C GLU A 78 -27.57 1.04 -5.56
N GLU A 79 -26.81 0.04 -5.09
CA GLU A 79 -27.23 -0.90 -4.04
C GLU A 79 -27.63 -0.17 -2.75
N ASP A 80 -26.85 0.81 -2.32
CA ASP A 80 -27.14 1.59 -1.11
C ASP A 80 -28.44 2.42 -1.27
N ILE A 81 -28.71 2.93 -2.48
CA ILE A 81 -29.94 3.68 -2.78
C ILE A 81 -31.15 2.74 -2.74
N GLU A 82 -31.00 1.52 -3.24
CA GLU A 82 -32.07 0.52 -3.24
C GLU A 82 -32.36 -0.01 -1.83
N ASP A 83 -31.33 -0.26 -1.03
CA ASP A 83 -31.49 -0.66 0.36
C ASP A 83 -32.21 0.42 1.17
N LEU A 84 -31.90 1.69 0.92
CA LEU A 84 -32.49 2.82 1.61
C LEU A 84 -33.92 3.14 1.16
N LEU A 85 -34.19 3.13 -0.15
CA LEU A 85 -35.44 3.65 -0.73
C LEU A 85 -36.30 2.59 -1.43
N GLY A 86 -35.71 1.50 -1.89
CA GLY A 86 -36.37 0.49 -2.74
C GLY A 86 -37.43 -0.34 -2.03
N ASN A 87 -37.40 -0.39 -0.69
CA ASN A 87 -38.36 -1.13 0.12
C ASN A 87 -39.68 -0.37 0.36
N ASP A 88 -39.75 0.93 0.04
CA ASP A 88 -40.96 1.75 0.18
C ASP A 88 -41.55 2.11 -1.21
N PRO A 89 -42.72 1.57 -1.59
CA PRO A 89 -43.39 1.91 -2.84
C PRO A 89 -43.69 3.40 -3.01
N ILE A 90 -43.84 4.15 -1.91
CA ILE A 90 -44.09 5.60 -1.92
C ILE A 90 -42.83 6.36 -2.38
N LEU A 91 -41.65 5.83 -2.08
CA LEU A 91 -40.35 6.42 -2.43
C LEU A 91 -39.83 5.91 -3.78
N GLY A 92 -40.61 5.14 -4.54
CA GLY A 92 -40.18 4.57 -5.82
C GLY A 92 -39.67 5.60 -6.84
N ASP A 93 -40.37 6.72 -6.97
CA ASP A 93 -39.95 7.82 -7.87
C ASP A 93 -38.67 8.52 -7.37
N LEU A 94 -38.50 8.66 -6.05
CA LEU A 94 -37.29 9.21 -5.45
C LEU A 94 -36.09 8.28 -5.67
N CYS A 95 -36.30 6.96 -5.50
CA CYS A 95 -35.30 5.94 -5.77
C CYS A 95 -34.86 5.98 -7.25
N ALA A 96 -35.81 5.98 -8.19
CA ALA A 96 -35.51 6.06 -9.62
C ALA A 96 -34.75 7.35 -9.99
N LYS A 97 -35.13 8.48 -9.39
CA LYS A 97 -34.43 9.76 -9.57
C LYS A 97 -33.00 9.71 -9.03
N ALA A 98 -32.81 9.23 -7.80
CA ALA A 98 -31.50 9.13 -7.16
C ALA A 98 -30.56 8.21 -7.96
N LYS A 99 -31.05 7.05 -8.42
CA LYS A 99 -30.28 6.14 -9.28
C LYS A 99 -29.86 6.83 -10.59
N SER A 100 -30.78 7.52 -11.26
CA SER A 100 -30.49 8.26 -12.51
C SER A 100 -29.46 9.39 -12.30
N GLU A 101 -29.59 10.15 -11.21
CA GLU A 101 -28.67 11.22 -10.85
C GLU A 101 -27.27 10.68 -10.53
N LEU A 102 -27.19 9.56 -9.80
CA LEU A 102 -25.94 8.87 -9.49
C LEU A 102 -25.27 8.40 -10.79
N MET A 103 -26.00 7.75 -11.69
CA MET A 103 -25.47 7.31 -12.99
C MET A 103 -24.92 8.49 -13.82
N ALA A 104 -25.62 9.63 -13.83
CA ALA A 104 -25.16 10.82 -14.53
C ALA A 104 -23.86 11.38 -13.94
N ARG A 105 -23.73 11.40 -12.60
CA ARG A 105 -22.49 11.80 -11.92
C ARG A 105 -21.36 10.82 -12.16
N GLN A 106 -21.61 9.51 -12.09
CA GLN A 106 -20.64 8.47 -12.39
C GLN A 106 -20.14 8.54 -13.84
N THR A 107 -21.03 8.83 -14.80
CA THR A 107 -20.65 9.02 -16.20
C THR A 107 -19.71 10.21 -16.34
N ARG A 108 -20.04 11.36 -15.72
CA ARG A 108 -19.19 12.55 -15.73
C ARG A 108 -17.82 12.29 -15.07
N TRP A 109 -17.81 11.52 -13.98
CA TRP A 109 -16.58 11.10 -13.32
C TRP A 109 -15.73 10.21 -14.23
N ALA A 110 -16.32 9.21 -14.87
CA ALA A 110 -15.62 8.33 -15.81
C ALA A 110 -15.08 9.09 -17.03
N GLU A 111 -15.81 10.07 -17.55
CA GLU A 111 -15.34 10.93 -18.65
C GLU A 111 -14.13 11.78 -18.24
N ALA A 112 -14.17 12.40 -17.05
CA ALA A 112 -13.04 13.18 -16.56
C ALA A 112 -11.84 12.31 -16.20
N ASP A 113 -12.08 11.14 -15.61
CA ASP A 113 -11.06 10.13 -15.35
C ASP A 113 -10.40 9.68 -16.65
N ALA A 114 -11.16 9.41 -17.72
CA ALA A 114 -10.62 9.06 -19.03
C ALA A 114 -9.75 10.18 -19.64
N LEU A 115 -9.98 11.44 -19.26
CA LEU A 115 -9.17 12.58 -19.71
C LEU A 115 -7.86 12.73 -18.92
N ILE A 116 -7.87 12.48 -17.60
CA ILE A 116 -6.71 12.71 -16.73
C ILE A 116 -5.92 11.44 -16.36
N GLY A 117 -6.51 10.27 -16.56
CA GLY A 117 -5.90 8.96 -16.32
C GLY A 117 -5.81 8.55 -14.84
N PHE A 118 -6.75 8.97 -13.99
CA PHE A 118 -6.71 8.65 -12.55
C PHE A 118 -6.81 7.14 -12.29
N SER A 119 -7.80 6.45 -12.87
CA SER A 119 -8.00 5.01 -12.66
C SER A 119 -6.85 4.19 -13.23
N ALA A 120 -6.24 4.62 -14.33
CA ALA A 120 -5.04 3.97 -14.88
C ALA A 120 -3.85 4.11 -13.92
N ALA A 121 -3.57 5.31 -13.42
CA ALA A 121 -2.53 5.53 -12.43
C ALA A 121 -2.77 4.75 -11.12
N ARG A 122 -4.03 4.63 -10.70
CA ARG A 122 -4.42 3.81 -9.55
C ARG A 122 -4.18 2.32 -9.79
N GLN A 123 -4.43 1.81 -10.99
CA GLN A 123 -4.13 0.42 -11.32
C GLN A 123 -2.63 0.14 -11.33
N GLU A 124 -1.83 1.07 -11.87
CA GLU A 124 -0.36 0.97 -11.83
C GLU A 124 0.18 0.98 -10.41
N GLU A 125 -0.34 1.87 -9.56
CA GLU A 125 -0.01 1.94 -8.13
C GLU A 125 -0.34 0.65 -7.40
N LEU A 126 -1.54 0.10 -7.59
CA LEU A 126 -1.95 -1.19 -7.03
C LEU A 126 -1.05 -2.34 -7.49
N ALA A 127 -0.71 -2.39 -8.79
CA ALA A 127 0.16 -3.43 -9.31
C ALA A 127 1.59 -3.34 -8.73
N ALA A 128 2.11 -2.12 -8.52
CA ALA A 128 3.40 -1.92 -7.87
C ALA A 128 3.36 -2.30 -6.39
N ALA A 129 2.29 -1.95 -5.68
CA ALA A 129 2.06 -2.34 -4.28
C ALA A 129 1.95 -3.87 -4.13
N ASP A 130 1.20 -4.55 -5.01
CA ASP A 130 1.09 -6.01 -5.03
C ASP A 130 2.45 -6.67 -5.27
N HIS A 131 3.26 -6.11 -6.17
CA HIS A 131 4.62 -6.61 -6.42
C HIS A 131 5.53 -6.41 -5.21
N ALA A 132 5.51 -5.22 -4.57
CA ALA A 132 6.26 -4.96 -3.35
C ALA A 132 5.84 -5.94 -2.24
N GLN A 133 4.54 -6.22 -2.07
CA GLN A 133 4.04 -7.17 -1.08
C GLN A 133 4.52 -8.61 -1.36
N GLN A 134 4.55 -9.05 -2.62
CA GLN A 134 5.11 -10.36 -2.97
C GLN A 134 6.59 -10.47 -2.58
N LEU A 135 7.34 -9.38 -2.72
CA LEU A 135 8.74 -9.32 -2.30
C LEU A 135 8.89 -9.31 -0.78
N VAL A 136 7.99 -8.64 -0.03
CA VAL A 136 7.93 -8.73 1.44
C VAL A 136 7.71 -10.19 1.89
N ASP A 137 6.77 -10.89 1.26
CA ASP A 137 6.44 -12.28 1.59
C ASP A 137 7.63 -13.21 1.29
N ALA A 138 8.26 -13.04 0.12
CA ALA A 138 9.45 -13.78 -0.26
C ALA A 138 10.64 -13.50 0.67
N LEU A 139 10.89 -12.23 0.97
CA LEU A 139 11.98 -11.80 1.85
C LEU A 139 11.77 -12.38 3.25
N THR A 140 10.56 -12.30 3.81
CA THR A 140 10.25 -12.79 5.16
C THR A 140 10.59 -14.27 5.33
N THR A 141 10.27 -15.11 4.33
CA THR A 141 10.51 -16.56 4.38
C THR A 141 11.93 -16.96 3.99
N THR A 142 12.65 -16.13 3.24
CA THR A 142 14.02 -16.43 2.78
C THR A 142 15.03 -16.28 3.92
N PRO A 143 15.82 -17.31 4.27
CA PRO A 143 16.86 -17.19 5.28
C PRO A 143 17.95 -16.20 4.86
N ALA A 144 18.30 -15.27 5.74
CA ALA A 144 19.52 -14.48 5.58
C ALA A 144 20.73 -15.35 5.90
N THR A 145 21.79 -15.21 5.11
CA THR A 145 23.04 -15.98 5.26
C THR A 145 24.21 -15.10 5.73
N THR A 146 23.98 -13.79 5.80
CA THR A 146 24.94 -12.76 6.21
C THR A 146 24.30 -11.77 7.18
N LEU A 147 25.12 -10.98 7.89
CA LEU A 147 24.63 -9.86 8.70
C LEU A 147 23.95 -8.79 7.84
N ALA A 148 24.41 -8.59 6.60
CA ALA A 148 23.78 -7.68 5.66
C ALA A 148 22.35 -8.11 5.31
N GLY A 149 22.12 -9.40 5.06
CA GLY A 149 20.77 -9.93 4.85
C GLY A 149 19.86 -9.80 6.07
N VAL A 150 20.39 -9.97 7.29
CA VAL A 150 19.62 -9.74 8.52
C VAL A 150 19.25 -8.26 8.66
N ALA A 151 20.20 -7.34 8.44
CA ALA A 151 19.96 -5.91 8.47
C ALA A 151 18.92 -5.49 7.40
N ALA A 152 19.03 -6.02 6.19
CA ALA A 152 18.09 -5.79 5.09
C ALA A 152 16.66 -6.21 5.46
N LYS A 153 16.47 -7.41 6.02
CA LYS A 153 15.16 -7.84 6.53
C LYS A 153 14.61 -6.88 7.59
N PHE A 154 15.47 -6.42 8.49
CA PHE A 154 15.04 -5.53 9.55
C PHE A 154 14.68 -4.13 9.04
N ASP A 155 15.43 -3.59 8.07
CA ASP A 155 15.10 -2.36 7.36
C ASP A 155 13.72 -2.44 6.67
N MET A 156 13.45 -3.54 5.95
CA MET A 156 12.12 -3.78 5.35
C MET A 156 11.02 -3.78 6.40
N ILE A 157 11.18 -4.48 7.53
CA ILE A 157 10.18 -4.51 8.62
C ILE A 157 9.94 -3.09 9.15
N LEU A 158 10.99 -2.28 9.28
CA LEU A 158 10.87 -0.92 9.78
C LEU A 158 10.12 -0.01 8.82
N ARG A 159 10.38 -0.12 7.52
CA ARG A 159 9.70 0.70 6.50
C ARG A 159 8.23 0.28 6.31
N GLU A 160 7.91 -1.01 6.39
CA GLU A 160 6.54 -1.51 6.31
C GLU A 160 5.73 -1.24 7.60
N GLY A 161 6.39 -1.19 8.76
CA GLY A 161 5.73 -1.05 10.06
C GLY A 161 5.48 0.38 10.53
N GLN A 162 6.31 1.34 10.10
CA GLN A 162 6.23 2.73 10.55
C GLN A 162 5.12 3.49 9.81
N SER A 163 4.31 4.26 10.55
CA SER A 163 3.31 5.15 9.95
C SER A 163 3.93 6.33 9.18
N SER A 164 5.19 6.65 9.45
CA SER A 164 5.99 7.66 8.76
C SER A 164 7.49 7.39 8.96
N GLU A 165 8.33 7.71 7.97
CA GLU A 165 9.79 7.52 8.04
C GLU A 165 10.44 8.26 9.24
N ASP A 166 9.89 9.43 9.61
CA ASP A 166 10.39 10.26 10.71
C ASP A 166 9.71 9.98 12.07
N CYS A 167 9.03 8.84 12.21
CA CYS A 167 8.34 8.52 13.47
C CYS A 167 9.36 8.20 14.58
N ASP A 168 9.68 9.17 15.43
CA ASP A 168 10.61 9.02 16.57
C ASP A 168 9.93 8.49 17.86
N GLU A 169 8.64 8.15 17.81
CA GLU A 169 7.94 7.54 18.93
C GLU A 169 8.48 6.13 19.22
N PHE A 170 8.54 5.77 20.49
CA PHE A 170 8.91 4.42 20.90
C PHE A 170 7.98 3.37 20.23
N PRO A 171 8.49 2.26 19.66
CA PRO A 171 9.89 1.80 19.70
C PRO A 171 10.72 2.16 18.45
N TRP A 172 10.21 3.00 17.55
CA TRP A 172 10.75 3.16 16.20
C TRP A 172 12.17 3.73 16.17
N ARG A 173 12.43 4.72 17.04
CA ARG A 173 13.77 5.30 17.21
C ARG A 173 14.77 4.24 17.67
N GLU A 174 14.43 3.45 18.68
CA GLU A 174 15.30 2.41 19.26
C GLU A 174 15.58 1.29 18.25
N LEU A 175 14.58 0.91 17.45
CA LEU A 175 14.75 -0.10 16.41
C LEU A 175 15.67 0.40 15.28
N ARG A 176 15.56 1.68 14.87
CA ARG A 176 16.48 2.29 13.89
C ARG A 176 17.92 2.34 14.40
N LEU A 177 18.13 2.68 15.68
CA LEU A 177 19.45 2.62 16.30
C LEU A 177 20.01 1.19 16.32
N THR A 178 19.17 0.20 16.65
CA THR A 178 19.57 -1.22 16.64
C THR A 178 19.96 -1.70 15.24
N LEU A 179 19.24 -1.27 14.21
CA LEU A 179 19.60 -1.55 12.81
C LEU A 179 20.96 -0.92 12.45
N SER A 180 21.19 0.33 12.85
CA SER A 180 22.48 1.01 12.63
C SER A 180 23.65 0.25 13.27
N ASP A 181 23.47 -0.25 14.50
CA ASP A 181 24.49 -1.05 15.18
C ASP A 181 24.77 -2.37 14.43
N LEU A 182 23.73 -3.05 13.93
CA LEU A 182 23.87 -4.27 13.12
C LEU A 182 24.64 -4.02 11.82
N VAL A 183 24.35 -2.91 11.13
CA VAL A 183 25.05 -2.48 9.92
C VAL A 183 26.53 -2.24 10.22
N GLN A 184 26.84 -1.50 11.28
CA GLN A 184 28.22 -1.19 11.67
C GLN A 184 29.02 -2.45 12.03
N ILE A 185 28.39 -3.38 12.75
CA ILE A 185 29.01 -4.68 13.08
C ILE A 185 29.25 -5.50 11.80
N GLY A 186 28.27 -5.54 10.89
CA GLY A 186 28.39 -6.23 9.60
C GLY A 186 29.56 -5.72 8.76
N GLN A 187 29.68 -4.40 8.62
CA GLN A 187 30.79 -3.75 7.90
C GLN A 187 32.16 -4.06 8.53
N SER A 188 32.22 -4.14 9.86
CA SER A 188 33.46 -4.43 10.59
C SER A 188 33.91 -5.89 10.45
N LEU A 189 32.98 -6.82 10.24
CA LEU A 189 33.24 -8.26 10.15
C LEU A 189 33.36 -8.78 8.70
N GLN A 190 32.74 -8.10 7.73
CA GLN A 190 32.70 -8.49 6.30
C GLN A 190 32.81 -7.25 5.38
N PRO A 191 34.01 -6.64 5.26
CA PRO A 191 34.18 -5.37 4.54
C PRO A 191 33.85 -5.43 3.04
N ASP A 192 33.89 -6.61 2.40
CA ASP A 192 33.65 -6.77 0.95
C ASP A 192 32.18 -7.10 0.57
N SER A 193 31.28 -7.26 1.54
CA SER A 193 29.91 -7.76 1.28
C SER A 193 28.80 -6.73 1.58
N PHE A 194 29.15 -5.56 2.12
CA PHE A 194 28.17 -4.61 2.64
C PHE A 194 27.81 -3.50 1.64
N MET A 195 26.50 -3.17 1.63
CA MET A 195 25.86 -2.14 0.81
C MET A 195 26.75 -0.92 0.56
N SER A 196 27.08 -0.70 -0.72
CA SER A 196 27.50 0.61 -1.20
C SER A 196 26.27 1.30 -1.77
N ASP A 197 25.94 2.49 -1.25
CA ASP A 197 25.00 3.41 -1.91
C ASP A 197 25.57 3.79 -3.29
N PRO A 198 24.75 3.81 -4.36
CA PRO A 198 25.06 4.64 -5.51
C PRO A 198 24.70 6.10 -5.16
N ASP A 199 25.62 7.01 -5.51
CA ASP A 199 25.44 8.48 -5.46
C ASP A 199 24.06 8.97 -5.95
#